data_AF-A0A848V012-F1
#
_entry.id   AF-A0A848V012-F1
#
_cell.length_a   1.000
_cell.length_b   1.000
_cell.length_c   1.000
_cell.angle_alpha   90.00
_cell.angle_beta   90.00
_cell.angle_gamma   90.00
#
_symmetry.space_group_name_H-M   'P 1'
#
loop_
_entity.id
_entity.type
_entity.pdbx_description
1 polymer ?
#
loop_
_entity_poly.entity_id
_entity_poly.type
_entity_poly.pdbx_seq_one_letter_code
_entity_poly.pdbx_strand_id
1 'polypeptide(L)'
;MKSLLAIIVLSLTGLGSGGSIFVTGTVYDQKGQTLSGIEVLEKGSKNSVLTDVNGFYSIEINDQKSILIYSGKGYKKQIRKVGVNKVIDVTLLDAPIEIVEEDVESLQEIVISRARPSKKSDRSSSYFKASGAVQRNITLDYGQDWNTEEYSTIHENGFKKVLDKPLSTFSIDVDAASYSNVRRFINNGQMPPKDAVRIEEMINYFGYNYDQPKGYDPFSINTEVSSAPWNDEHMLVQVGLQGKKLAMENLPPSNIVFLLDVSGSMSAPNKLP
;
A
#
# COMPACT_ATOMS: atom_id res chain seq x y z
N MET A 1 57.57 -43.89 0.35
CA MET A 1 56.64 -43.04 -0.41
C MET A 1 55.87 -42.18 0.57
N LYS A 2 56.37 -40.96 0.83
CA LYS A 2 55.73 -39.94 1.68
C LYS A 2 55.71 -38.67 0.84
N SER A 3 54.54 -38.28 0.36
CA SER A 3 54.34 -37.07 -0.43
C SER A 3 54.41 -35.87 0.52
N LEU A 4 55.50 -35.08 0.41
CA LEU A 4 55.58 -33.73 0.96
C LEU A 4 54.92 -32.80 -0.06
N LEU A 5 53.86 -32.09 0.34
CA LEU A 5 53.22 -31.07 -0.46
C LEU A 5 53.68 -29.70 0.06
N ALA A 6 54.39 -28.96 -0.79
CA ALA A 6 55.04 -27.69 -0.48
C ALA A 6 54.02 -26.55 -0.35
N ILE A 7 54.11 -25.80 0.75
CA ILE A 7 53.37 -24.56 0.99
C ILE A 7 54.11 -23.42 0.28
N ILE A 8 53.51 -22.87 -0.76
CA ILE A 8 53.97 -21.64 -1.42
C ILE A 8 53.37 -20.45 -0.67
N VAL A 9 54.21 -19.73 0.07
CA VAL A 9 53.90 -18.41 0.64
C VAL A 9 54.26 -17.37 -0.41
N LEU A 10 53.26 -16.77 -1.05
CA LEU A 10 53.44 -15.61 -1.92
C LEU A 10 53.03 -14.36 -1.14
N SER A 11 54.00 -13.65 -0.60
CA SER A 11 53.83 -12.34 0.02
C SER A 11 53.75 -11.26 -1.07
N LEU A 12 52.56 -10.70 -1.29
CA LEU A 12 52.37 -9.50 -2.09
C LEU A 12 51.94 -8.36 -1.16
N THR A 13 52.87 -7.46 -0.86
CA THR A 13 52.60 -6.20 -0.17
C THR A 13 52.34 -5.10 -1.20
N GLY A 14 51.18 -4.46 -1.12
CA GLY A 14 50.96 -3.13 -1.70
C GLY A 14 49.56 -2.92 -2.28
N LEU A 15 48.94 -1.81 -1.87
CA LEU A 15 47.63 -1.24 -2.22
C LEU A 15 46.46 -1.76 -1.39
N GLY A 16 45.89 -0.85 -0.58
CA GLY A 16 44.69 -1.06 0.19
C GLY A 16 43.53 -1.47 -0.72
N SER A 17 43.23 -2.76 -0.72
CA SER A 17 41.95 -3.27 -1.15
C SER A 17 41.11 -3.42 0.13
N GLY A 18 39.88 -2.90 0.11
CA GLY A 18 38.86 -3.41 1.02
C GLY A 18 38.67 -4.87 0.66
N GLY A 19 39.36 -5.76 1.39
CA GLY A 19 39.33 -7.19 1.12
C GLY A 19 37.94 -7.72 1.42
N SER A 20 37.30 -8.28 0.41
CA SER A 20 36.05 -8.98 0.59
C SER A 20 36.25 -10.20 1.49
N ILE A 21 35.27 -10.45 2.36
CA ILE A 21 35.25 -11.59 3.27
C ILE A 21 33.99 -12.41 3.03
N PHE A 22 34.12 -13.74 3.12
CA PHE A 22 32.96 -14.62 3.08
C PHE A 22 32.39 -14.80 4.49
N VAL A 23 31.09 -14.58 4.62
CA VAL A 23 30.29 -14.94 5.79
C VAL A 23 29.43 -16.14 5.42
N THR A 24 29.46 -17.16 6.28
CA THR A 24 28.75 -18.43 6.08
C THR A 24 27.82 -18.70 7.25
N GLY A 25 26.90 -19.64 7.10
CA GLY A 25 26.05 -20.09 8.18
C GLY A 25 24.94 -21.00 7.69
N THR A 26 24.16 -21.51 8.64
CA THR A 26 22.98 -22.32 8.38
C THR A 26 21.75 -21.67 9.02
N VAL A 27 20.64 -21.63 8.29
CA VAL A 27 19.37 -21.09 8.77
C VAL A 27 18.45 -22.22 9.20
N TYR A 28 17.81 -22.06 10.36
CA TYR A 28 16.93 -23.06 10.98
C TYR A 28 15.56 -22.47 11.35
N ASP A 29 14.54 -23.30 11.53
CA ASP A 29 13.28 -22.95 12.18
C ASP A 29 13.35 -23.12 13.71
N GLN A 30 12.27 -22.74 14.41
CA GLN A 30 12.17 -22.88 15.87
C GLN A 30 12.25 -24.33 16.37
N LYS A 31 12.06 -25.31 15.48
CA LYS A 31 12.11 -26.75 15.76
C LYS A 31 13.48 -27.35 15.44
N GLY A 32 14.43 -26.55 14.96
CA GLY A 32 15.78 -26.97 14.58
C GLY A 32 15.89 -27.58 13.19
N GLN A 33 14.86 -27.48 12.35
CA GLN A 33 14.90 -27.93 10.96
C GLN A 33 15.57 -26.88 10.08
N THR A 34 16.41 -27.31 9.13
CA THR A 34 17.10 -26.41 8.20
C THR A 34 16.14 -25.76 7.21
N LEU A 35 16.34 -24.48 6.91
CA LEU A 35 15.46 -23.68 6.06
C LEU A 35 16.09 -23.37 4.71
N SER A 36 15.54 -23.94 3.66
CA SER A 36 15.90 -23.65 2.27
C SER A 36 15.14 -22.44 1.71
N GLY A 37 15.76 -21.70 0.78
CA GLY A 37 15.14 -20.55 0.11
C GLY A 37 14.99 -19.29 0.95
N ILE A 38 15.73 -19.18 2.06
CA ILE A 38 15.82 -17.95 2.86
C ILE A 38 16.80 -17.00 2.16
N GLU A 39 16.37 -15.76 1.94
CA GLU A 39 17.25 -14.70 1.44
C GLU A 39 18.12 -14.15 2.57
N VAL A 40 19.41 -14.05 2.29
CA VAL A 40 20.41 -13.38 3.12
C VAL A 40 20.91 -12.16 2.36
N LEU A 41 20.46 -10.97 2.77
CA LEU A 41 20.74 -9.69 2.13
C LEU A 41 21.70 -8.85 2.97
N GLU A 42 22.72 -8.27 2.36
CA GLU A 42 23.52 -7.22 2.98
C GLU A 42 22.75 -5.88 2.97
N LYS A 43 22.47 -5.34 4.16
CA LYS A 43 21.66 -4.14 4.33
C LYS A 43 22.26 -2.94 3.59
N GLY A 44 21.46 -2.33 2.71
CA GLY A 44 21.84 -1.13 1.96
C GLY A 44 22.60 -1.42 0.67
N SER A 45 22.73 -2.69 0.27
CA SER A 45 23.26 -3.09 -1.03
C SER A 45 22.26 -3.98 -1.77
N LYS A 46 22.59 -4.37 -3.01
CA LYS A 46 21.86 -5.38 -3.79
C LYS A 46 22.49 -6.77 -3.67
N ASN A 47 23.42 -6.96 -2.73
CA ASN A 47 24.16 -8.18 -2.55
C ASN A 47 23.33 -9.15 -1.68
N SER A 48 22.76 -10.17 -2.31
CA SER A 48 22.00 -11.20 -1.62
C SER A 48 22.29 -12.60 -2.17
N VAL A 49 22.07 -13.59 -1.31
CA VAL A 49 22.15 -15.02 -1.65
C VAL A 49 20.94 -15.74 -1.05
N LEU A 50 20.57 -16.90 -1.62
CA LEU A 50 19.54 -17.78 -1.06
C LEU A 50 20.19 -18.97 -0.36
N THR A 51 19.60 -19.44 0.74
CA THR A 51 20.01 -20.69 1.38
C THR A 51 19.71 -21.91 0.51
N ASP A 52 20.60 -22.89 0.54
CA ASP A 52 20.47 -24.15 -0.20
C ASP A 52 19.47 -25.13 0.44
N VAL A 53 19.39 -26.36 -0.07
CA VAL A 53 18.48 -27.42 0.43
C VAL A 53 18.77 -27.84 1.88
N ASN A 54 19.99 -27.60 2.38
CA ASN A 54 20.41 -27.88 3.74
C ASN A 54 20.38 -26.61 4.62
N GLY A 55 19.82 -25.51 4.11
CA GLY A 55 19.78 -24.23 4.80
C GLY A 55 21.11 -23.47 4.87
N PHE A 56 22.14 -23.94 4.16
CA PHE A 56 23.46 -23.33 4.16
C PHE A 56 23.52 -22.11 3.23
N TYR A 57 24.27 -21.08 3.61
CA TYR A 57 24.58 -19.92 2.76
C TYR A 57 26.04 -19.51 2.85
N SER A 58 26.51 -18.81 1.82
CA SER A 58 27.82 -18.14 1.78
C SER A 58 27.69 -16.82 1.02
N ILE A 59 27.92 -15.70 1.70
CA ILE A 59 27.82 -14.35 1.12
C ILE A 59 29.15 -13.61 1.26
N GLU A 60 29.59 -12.99 0.17
CA GLU A 60 30.79 -12.15 0.12
C GLU A 60 30.43 -10.72 0.51
N ILE A 61 31.13 -10.11 1.47
CA ILE A 61 30.90 -8.73 1.92
C ILE A 61 32.21 -7.95 1.99
N ASN A 62 32.13 -6.63 1.88
CA ASN A 62 33.31 -5.77 1.83
C ASN A 62 33.65 -5.10 3.18
N ASP A 63 32.78 -5.19 4.18
CA ASP A 63 32.96 -4.59 5.50
C ASP A 63 32.48 -5.52 6.63
N GLN A 64 33.31 -5.73 7.65
CA GLN A 64 32.94 -6.49 8.86
C GLN A 64 31.84 -5.81 9.68
N LYS A 65 31.60 -4.51 9.46
CA LYS A 65 30.49 -3.76 10.07
C LYS A 65 29.17 -3.97 9.36
N SER A 66 29.15 -4.69 8.23
CA SER A 66 27.93 -4.99 7.49
C SER A 66 26.90 -5.72 8.36
N ILE A 67 25.64 -5.52 7.97
CA ILE A 67 24.47 -6.08 8.63
C ILE A 67 23.78 -7.00 7.63
N LEU A 68 23.57 -8.26 8.02
CA LEU A 68 22.82 -9.23 7.24
C LEU A 68 21.37 -9.27 7.70
N ILE A 69 20.46 -9.27 6.73
CA ILE A 69 19.02 -9.42 6.91
C ILE A 69 18.63 -10.79 6.36
N TYR A 70 17.99 -11.60 7.18
CA TYR A 70 17.50 -12.93 6.84
C TYR A 70 15.99 -12.86 6.67
N SER A 71 15.49 -13.18 5.48
CA SER A 71 14.07 -13.09 5.15
C SER A 71 13.59 -14.26 4.30
N GLY A 72 12.41 -14.78 4.64
CA GLY A 72 11.75 -15.82 3.88
C GLY A 72 10.26 -15.86 4.22
N LYS A 73 9.46 -16.40 3.31
CA LYS A 73 8.01 -16.50 3.47
C LYS A 73 7.65 -17.28 4.74
N GLY A 74 6.78 -16.70 5.56
CA GLY A 74 6.31 -17.32 6.81
C GLY A 74 7.21 -17.09 8.03
N TYR A 75 8.30 -16.33 7.90
CA TYR A 75 9.26 -16.10 8.98
C TYR A 75 9.47 -14.61 9.27
N LYS A 76 9.64 -14.27 10.55
CA LYS A 76 10.01 -12.91 10.95
C LYS A 76 11.42 -12.61 10.48
N LYS A 77 11.60 -11.44 9.85
CA LYS A 77 12.92 -10.95 9.43
C LYS A 77 13.87 -10.91 10.63
N GLN A 78 15.07 -11.46 10.48
CA GLN A 78 16.13 -11.32 11.48
C GLN A 78 17.27 -10.48 10.96
N ILE A 79 17.89 -9.74 11.87
CA ILE A 79 18.98 -8.81 11.56
C ILE A 79 20.17 -9.20 12.41
N ARG A 80 21.31 -9.50 11.77
CA ARG A 80 22.58 -9.83 12.45
C ARG A 80 23.70 -8.94 11.95
N LYS A 81 24.44 -8.33 12.87
CA LYS A 81 25.72 -7.69 12.56
C LYS A 81 26.76 -8.78 12.34
N VAL A 82 27.61 -8.63 11.34
CA VAL A 82 28.66 -9.62 11.06
C VAL A 82 29.74 -9.59 12.14
N GLY A 83 30.34 -8.43 12.36
CA GLY A 83 31.42 -8.28 13.34
C GLY A 83 32.64 -9.13 12.97
N VAL A 84 33.26 -9.74 13.99
CA VAL A 84 34.45 -10.59 13.82
C VAL A 84 34.12 -12.04 13.45
N ASN A 85 32.87 -12.47 13.64
CA ASN A 85 32.46 -13.85 13.37
C ASN A 85 32.07 -14.01 11.90
N LYS A 86 32.76 -14.92 11.21
CA LYS A 86 32.50 -15.25 9.79
C LYS A 86 31.52 -16.41 9.61
N VAL A 87 31.08 -17.02 10.72
CA VAL A 87 30.07 -18.06 10.75
C VAL A 87 28.91 -17.56 11.62
N ILE A 88 27.71 -17.49 11.06
CA ILE A 88 26.52 -16.94 11.73
C ILE A 88 25.34 -17.87 11.46
N ASP A 89 25.11 -18.80 12.37
CA ASP A 89 23.88 -19.61 12.33
C ASP A 89 22.70 -18.81 12.87
N VAL A 90 21.54 -18.97 12.24
CA VAL A 90 20.33 -18.18 12.56
C VAL A 90 19.11 -19.07 12.63
N THR A 91 18.41 -19.02 13.77
CA THR A 91 17.08 -19.61 13.89
C THR A 91 16.02 -18.56 13.62
N LEU A 92 15.22 -18.70 12.58
CA LEU A 92 14.09 -17.84 12.29
C LEU A 92 12.86 -18.25 13.10
N LEU A 93 12.12 -17.23 13.54
CA LEU A 93 10.86 -17.42 14.23
C LEU A 93 9.74 -17.36 13.20
N ASP A 94 8.78 -18.27 13.28
CA ASP A 94 7.51 -18.15 12.57
C ASP A 94 6.96 -16.74 12.75
N ALA A 95 6.71 -16.08 11.62
CA ALA A 95 5.82 -14.95 11.64
C ALA A 95 4.41 -15.52 11.81
N PRO A 96 3.52 -14.88 12.62
CA PRO A 96 2.11 -15.01 12.29
C PRO A 96 1.96 -14.68 10.81
N ILE A 97 0.96 -15.23 10.12
CA ILE A 97 0.67 -14.87 8.73
C ILE A 97 0.35 -13.38 8.69
N GLU A 98 1.38 -12.54 8.69
CA GLU A 98 1.39 -11.23 8.10
C GLU A 98 1.37 -11.55 6.62
N ILE A 99 0.26 -11.21 6.00
CA ILE A 99 0.16 -11.09 4.56
C ILE A 99 1.35 -10.21 4.17
N VAL A 100 2.40 -10.83 3.67
CA VAL A 100 3.55 -10.11 3.14
C VAL A 100 2.99 -9.41 1.92
N GLU A 101 2.80 -8.10 2.04
CA GLU A 101 2.70 -7.19 0.91
C GLU A 101 4.01 -7.38 0.12
N GLU A 102 4.01 -8.32 -0.82
CA GLU A 102 4.92 -8.25 -1.96
C GLU A 102 4.63 -6.93 -2.64
N ASP A 103 5.65 -6.08 -2.74
CA ASP A 103 5.66 -4.75 -3.34
C ASP A 103 4.42 -4.48 -4.21
N VAL A 104 3.36 -3.98 -3.56
CA VAL A 104 2.34 -3.21 -4.25
C VAL A 104 3.09 -1.99 -4.73
N GLU A 105 3.46 -1.98 -6.02
CA GLU A 105 3.70 -0.74 -6.74
C GLU A 105 2.66 0.26 -6.24
N SER A 106 3.19 1.28 -5.59
CA SER A 106 2.45 2.30 -4.85
C SER A 106 1.05 2.54 -5.41
N LEU A 107 0.04 2.18 -4.63
CA LEU A 107 -1.21 2.92 -4.75
C LEU A 107 -0.86 4.36 -4.40
N GLN A 108 -0.77 5.20 -5.43
CA GLN A 108 -0.50 6.62 -5.27
C GLN A 108 -1.70 7.24 -4.57
N GLU A 109 -1.64 7.34 -3.25
CA GLU A 109 -2.44 8.33 -2.55
C GLU A 109 -1.74 9.69 -2.75
N ILE A 110 -2.32 10.52 -3.60
CA ILE A 110 -1.95 11.93 -3.70
C ILE A 110 -2.54 12.64 -2.49
N VAL A 111 -1.74 12.83 -1.44
CA VAL A 111 -2.08 13.76 -0.35
C VAL A 111 -1.81 15.18 -0.85
N ILE A 112 -2.87 15.92 -1.21
CA ILE A 112 -2.77 17.35 -1.54
C ILE A 112 -2.79 18.16 -0.24
N SER A 113 -1.61 18.47 0.32
CA SER A 113 -1.49 19.54 1.32
C SER A 113 -1.33 20.89 0.60
N ARG A 114 -2.37 21.75 0.67
CA ARG A 114 -2.33 23.10 0.10
C ARG A 114 -1.40 24.02 0.90
N ALA A 115 -0.26 24.41 0.33
CA ALA A 115 0.43 25.65 0.70
C ALA A 115 0.09 26.73 -0.35
N ARG A 116 -0.66 27.77 0.04
CA ARG A 116 -0.99 28.91 -0.83
C ARG A 116 0.18 29.90 -0.89
N PRO A 117 0.73 30.25 -2.06
CA PRO A 117 1.44 31.51 -2.21
C PRO A 117 0.43 32.63 -2.44
N SER A 118 0.44 33.63 -1.56
CA SER A 118 -0.38 34.84 -1.68
C SER A 118 0.11 35.70 -2.85
N LYS A 119 -0.62 35.71 -3.96
CA LYS A 119 -0.44 36.73 -5.00
C LYS A 119 -1.22 37.98 -4.59
N LYS A 120 -0.49 39.01 -4.16
CA LYS A 120 -1.03 40.36 -3.94
C LYS A 120 -1.71 40.85 -5.22
N SER A 121 -2.97 41.26 -5.08
CA SER A 121 -3.72 41.93 -6.12
C SER A 121 -3.27 43.38 -6.22
N ASP A 122 -2.61 43.77 -7.31
CA ASP A 122 -2.52 45.18 -7.68
C ASP A 122 -3.86 45.57 -8.32
N ARG A 123 -4.70 46.22 -7.52
CA ARG A 123 -5.87 46.95 -8.01
C ARG A 123 -5.36 48.23 -8.68
N SER A 124 -5.26 48.23 -10.01
CA SER A 124 -5.21 49.48 -10.76
C SER A 124 -6.61 49.85 -11.23
N SER A 125 -7.15 50.84 -10.53
CA SER A 125 -8.35 51.60 -10.89
C SER A 125 -8.11 52.36 -12.19
N SER A 126 -8.98 52.21 -13.18
CA SER A 126 -9.09 53.20 -14.26
C SER A 126 -10.55 53.57 -14.50
N TYR A 127 -10.79 54.86 -14.37
CA TYR A 127 -12.05 55.55 -14.57
C TYR A 127 -12.38 55.60 -16.06
N PHE A 128 -13.60 55.19 -16.44
CA PHE A 128 -14.22 55.60 -17.70
C PHE A 128 -15.58 56.24 -17.40
N LYS A 129 -15.65 57.56 -17.54
CA LYS A 129 -16.88 58.32 -17.78
C LYS A 129 -17.07 58.38 -19.30
N ALA A 130 -18.17 57.84 -19.82
CA ALA A 130 -18.73 58.28 -21.08
C ALA A 130 -20.25 58.03 -21.11
N SER A 131 -20.95 59.13 -21.37
CA SER A 131 -22.39 59.28 -21.54
C SER A 131 -22.90 58.51 -22.76
N GLY A 132 -24.11 57.97 -22.68
CA GLY A 132 -24.81 57.40 -23.84
C GLY A 132 -25.56 56.13 -23.48
N ALA A 133 -26.89 56.22 -23.49
CA ALA A 133 -27.77 55.09 -23.26
C ALA A 133 -27.57 54.02 -24.35
N VAL A 134 -27.03 52.88 -23.95
CA VAL A 134 -27.31 51.59 -24.58
C VAL A 134 -27.58 50.63 -23.44
N GLN A 135 -28.85 50.23 -23.30
CA GLN A 135 -29.25 49.14 -22.43
C GLN A 135 -28.71 47.84 -23.03
N ARG A 136 -27.43 47.55 -22.77
CA ARG A 136 -26.91 46.20 -22.93
C ARG A 136 -27.52 45.40 -21.79
N ASN A 137 -28.50 44.56 -22.14
CA ASN A 137 -28.82 43.39 -21.34
C ASN A 137 -27.54 42.56 -21.23
N ILE A 138 -26.76 42.84 -20.18
CA ILE A 138 -25.76 41.89 -19.70
C ILE A 138 -26.59 40.79 -19.08
N THR A 139 -26.91 39.78 -19.89
CA THR A 139 -27.24 38.46 -19.36
C THR A 139 -26.01 38.04 -18.58
N LEU A 140 -26.06 38.23 -17.26
CA LEU A 140 -25.13 37.61 -16.33
C LEU A 140 -25.37 36.11 -16.48
N ASP A 141 -24.54 35.48 -17.29
CA ASP A 141 -24.40 34.04 -17.40
C ASP A 141 -23.87 33.51 -16.06
N TYR A 142 -24.77 33.39 -15.09
CA TYR A 142 -24.59 32.54 -13.91
C TYR A 142 -24.87 31.11 -14.34
N GLY A 143 -23.92 30.56 -15.11
CA GLY A 143 -24.04 29.24 -15.72
C GLY A 143 -22.70 28.51 -15.81
N GLN A 144 -21.74 28.84 -14.94
CA GLN A 144 -20.68 27.88 -14.64
C GLN A 144 -20.93 27.32 -13.25
N ASP A 145 -21.51 26.12 -13.22
CA ASP A 145 -21.38 25.22 -12.09
C ASP A 145 -19.89 25.01 -11.86
N TRP A 146 -19.33 25.73 -10.89
CA TRP A 146 -17.96 25.55 -10.45
C TRP A 146 -17.85 24.21 -9.72
N ASN A 147 -17.82 23.12 -10.49
CA ASN A 147 -17.52 21.83 -9.92
C ASN A 147 -16.04 21.82 -9.51
N THR A 148 -15.79 22.04 -8.22
CA THR A 148 -14.44 22.01 -7.63
C THR A 148 -14.07 20.59 -7.19
N GLU A 149 -14.89 19.60 -7.53
CA GLU A 149 -14.63 18.20 -7.23
C GLU A 149 -13.59 17.67 -8.21
N GLU A 150 -12.44 17.28 -7.68
CA GLU A 150 -11.34 16.68 -8.42
C GLU A 150 -11.44 15.17 -8.29
N TYR A 151 -11.53 14.47 -9.43
CA TYR A 151 -11.60 13.02 -9.49
C TYR A 151 -10.31 12.47 -10.07
N SER A 152 -9.65 11.60 -9.31
CA SER A 152 -8.50 10.85 -9.82
C SER A 152 -8.96 9.83 -10.86
N THR A 153 -8.18 9.68 -11.94
CA THR A 153 -8.43 8.65 -12.95
C THR A 153 -8.38 7.26 -12.33
N ILE A 154 -9.39 6.44 -12.61
CA ILE A 154 -9.46 5.06 -12.13
C ILE A 154 -8.61 4.17 -13.05
N HIS A 155 -7.62 3.48 -12.48
CA HIS A 155 -6.80 2.50 -13.19
C HIS A 155 -7.33 1.09 -12.93
N GLU A 156 -8.00 0.49 -13.92
CA GLU A 156 -8.47 -0.89 -13.82
C GLU A 156 -7.30 -1.89 -13.95
N ASN A 157 -7.33 -2.91 -13.08
CA ASN A 157 -6.41 -4.03 -13.18
C ASN A 157 -6.81 -4.91 -14.38
N GLY A 158 -5.91 -5.05 -15.35
CA GLY A 158 -6.10 -5.97 -16.47
C GLY A 158 -6.09 -7.44 -16.04
N PHE A 159 -6.52 -8.32 -16.94
CA PHE A 159 -6.49 -9.77 -16.72
C PHE A 159 -5.07 -10.28 -16.53
N LYS A 160 -4.86 -11.05 -15.46
CA LYS A 160 -3.58 -11.69 -15.12
C LYS A 160 -3.74 -13.21 -15.23
N LYS A 161 -2.74 -13.89 -15.77
CA LYS A 161 -2.71 -15.35 -15.81
C LYS A 161 -2.47 -15.89 -14.40
N VAL A 162 -3.30 -16.84 -13.97
CA VAL A 162 -3.22 -17.44 -12.63
C VAL A 162 -1.89 -18.17 -12.42
N LEU A 163 -1.33 -18.81 -13.45
CA LEU A 163 -0.03 -19.49 -13.37
C LEU A 163 1.13 -18.52 -13.05
N ASP A 164 1.04 -17.27 -13.50
CA ASP A 164 2.09 -16.28 -13.32
C ASP A 164 1.88 -15.46 -12.04
N LYS A 165 0.62 -15.13 -11.73
CA LYS A 165 0.21 -14.30 -10.57
C LYS A 165 -0.95 -14.96 -9.83
N PRO A 166 -0.71 -16.00 -9.01
CA PRO A 166 -1.76 -16.76 -8.33
C PRO A 166 -2.31 -16.04 -7.08
N LEU A 167 -1.72 -14.92 -6.67
CA LEU A 167 -2.12 -14.16 -5.49
C LEU A 167 -2.92 -12.92 -5.89
N SER A 168 -4.07 -12.72 -5.24
CA SER A 168 -4.86 -11.50 -5.32
C SER A 168 -4.88 -10.83 -3.94
N THR A 169 -4.60 -9.53 -3.92
CA THR A 169 -4.67 -8.70 -2.73
C THR A 169 -5.76 -7.65 -2.92
N PHE A 170 -6.43 -7.28 -1.84
CA PHE A 170 -7.44 -6.23 -1.82
C PHE A 170 -7.36 -5.49 -0.48
N SER A 171 -7.62 -4.20 -0.51
CA SER A 171 -7.64 -3.36 0.69
C SER A 171 -8.87 -3.69 1.54
N ILE A 172 -8.73 -3.56 2.85
CA ILE A 172 -9.87 -3.67 3.80
C ILE A 172 -10.59 -2.34 3.99
N ASP A 173 -10.04 -1.24 3.48
CA ASP A 173 -10.65 0.08 3.61
C ASP A 173 -11.96 0.14 2.83
N VAL A 174 -12.95 0.82 3.41
CA VAL A 174 -14.29 0.91 2.84
C VAL A 174 -14.71 2.37 2.77
N ASP A 175 -14.66 2.90 1.56
CA ASP A 175 -15.22 4.20 1.23
C ASP A 175 -16.65 4.10 0.69
N ALA A 176 -17.46 5.11 1.01
CA ALA A 176 -18.88 5.19 0.62
C ALA A 176 -19.20 6.50 -0.15
N ALA A 177 -18.16 7.28 -0.47
CA ALA A 177 -18.28 8.63 -0.97
C ALA A 177 -18.77 8.66 -2.43
N SER A 178 -18.23 7.77 -3.27
CA SER A 178 -18.57 7.63 -4.68
C SER A 178 -20.06 7.34 -4.85
N TYR A 179 -20.62 6.37 -4.13
CA TYR A 179 -22.06 6.07 -4.21
C TYR A 179 -22.92 7.28 -3.83
N SER A 180 -22.56 7.96 -2.74
CA SER A 180 -23.29 9.15 -2.28
C SER A 180 -23.30 10.25 -3.33
N ASN A 181 -22.17 10.42 -4.02
CA ASN A 181 -22.01 11.42 -5.06
C ASN A 181 -22.71 11.03 -6.37
N VAL A 182 -22.62 9.76 -6.78
CA VAL A 182 -23.36 9.20 -7.92
C VAL A 182 -24.86 9.38 -7.71
N ARG A 183 -25.37 9.05 -6.52
CA ARG A 183 -26.77 9.26 -6.14
C ARG A 183 -27.16 10.74 -6.25
N ARG A 184 -26.30 11.66 -5.80
CA ARG A 184 -26.53 13.11 -5.91
C ARG A 184 -26.66 13.55 -7.37
N PHE A 185 -25.74 13.14 -8.25
CA PHE A 185 -25.83 13.48 -9.68
C PHE A 185 -27.13 12.97 -10.30
N ILE A 186 -27.45 11.69 -10.09
CA ILE A 186 -28.66 11.08 -10.64
C ILE A 186 -29.93 11.78 -10.13
N ASN A 187 -30.01 12.07 -8.83
CA ASN A 187 -31.16 12.78 -8.25
C ASN A 187 -31.32 14.21 -8.77
N ASN A 188 -30.23 14.83 -9.23
CA ASN A 188 -30.23 16.14 -9.87
C ASN A 188 -30.49 16.04 -11.39
N GLY A 189 -30.77 14.85 -11.93
CA GLY A 189 -30.95 14.63 -13.36
C GLY A 189 -29.68 14.78 -14.19
N GLN A 190 -28.51 14.71 -13.54
CA GLN A 190 -27.20 14.81 -14.17
C GLN A 190 -26.54 13.44 -14.24
N MET A 191 -25.81 13.19 -15.32
CA MET A 191 -25.01 11.98 -15.44
C MET A 191 -23.71 12.14 -14.64
N PRO A 192 -23.36 11.20 -13.73
CA PRO A 192 -22.11 11.29 -13.01
C PRO A 192 -20.91 11.19 -13.99
N PRO A 193 -19.83 11.94 -13.75
CA PRO A 193 -18.57 11.73 -14.47
C PRO A 193 -18.08 10.28 -14.31
N LYS A 194 -17.40 9.75 -15.34
CA LYS A 194 -16.86 8.38 -15.28
C LYS A 194 -15.96 8.16 -14.06
N ASP A 195 -15.06 9.11 -13.81
CA ASP A 195 -14.08 9.02 -12.71
C ASP A 195 -14.72 9.22 -11.32
N ALA A 196 -16.00 9.63 -11.26
CA ALA A 196 -16.75 9.69 -10.02
C ALA A 196 -17.33 8.32 -9.60
N VAL A 197 -17.35 7.33 -10.50
CA VAL A 197 -17.93 6.00 -10.29
C VAL A 197 -16.83 5.01 -9.94
N ARG A 198 -16.62 4.76 -8.65
CA ARG A 198 -15.70 3.73 -8.15
C ARG A 198 -16.48 2.48 -7.83
N ILE A 199 -16.27 1.42 -8.61
CA ILE A 199 -17.07 0.18 -8.56
C ILE A 199 -17.05 -0.43 -7.15
N GLU A 200 -15.90 -0.44 -6.48
CA GLU A 200 -15.76 -0.99 -5.13
C GLU A 200 -16.63 -0.25 -4.10
N GLU A 201 -16.64 1.09 -4.12
CA GLU A 201 -17.45 1.90 -3.23
C GLU A 201 -18.95 1.77 -3.52
N MET A 202 -19.32 1.50 -4.78
CA MET A 202 -20.71 1.24 -5.15
C MET A 202 -21.25 -0.06 -4.54
N ILE A 203 -20.38 -1.08 -4.41
CA ILE A 203 -20.72 -2.36 -3.80
C ILE A 203 -20.67 -2.23 -2.27
N ASN A 204 -19.60 -1.65 -1.74
CA ASN A 204 -19.35 -1.57 -0.30
C ASN A 204 -20.26 -0.56 0.43
N TYR A 205 -20.97 0.30 -0.28
CA TYR A 205 -21.96 1.23 0.32
C TYR A 205 -23.06 0.51 1.12
N PHE A 206 -23.41 -0.72 0.72
CA PHE A 206 -24.52 -1.45 1.32
C PHE A 206 -24.08 -2.28 2.53
N GLY A 207 -24.91 -2.28 3.56
CA GLY A 207 -24.74 -3.18 4.70
C GLY A 207 -25.14 -4.60 4.35
N TYR A 208 -24.20 -5.53 4.41
CA TYR A 208 -24.45 -6.96 4.23
C TYR A 208 -24.57 -7.66 5.59
N ASN A 209 -25.44 -8.67 5.66
CA ASN A 209 -25.65 -9.43 6.90
C ASN A 209 -24.80 -10.70 6.92
N TYR A 210 -23.49 -10.52 7.04
CA TYR A 210 -22.54 -11.62 7.14
C TYR A 210 -22.49 -12.23 8.55
N ASP A 211 -22.14 -13.51 8.60
CA ASP A 211 -21.93 -14.22 9.86
C ASP A 211 -20.80 -13.59 10.68
N GLN A 212 -20.94 -13.57 12.00
CA GLN A 212 -19.88 -13.09 12.89
C GLN A 212 -18.71 -14.10 12.98
N PRO A 213 -17.48 -13.63 13.21
CA PRO A 213 -16.35 -14.52 13.46
C PRO A 213 -16.60 -15.43 14.68
N LYS A 214 -16.05 -16.65 14.63
CA LYS A 214 -16.19 -17.66 15.69
C LYS A 214 -14.89 -17.77 16.49
N GLY A 215 -15.01 -18.14 17.77
CA GLY A 215 -13.85 -18.38 18.63
C GLY A 215 -12.96 -17.15 18.79
N TYR A 216 -11.69 -17.29 18.39
CA TYR A 216 -10.65 -16.26 18.51
C TYR A 216 -10.34 -15.56 17.18
N ASP A 217 -11.03 -15.90 16.10
CA ASP A 217 -10.76 -15.31 14.79
C ASP A 217 -11.18 -13.82 14.76
N PRO A 218 -10.38 -12.92 14.18
CA PRO A 218 -10.68 -11.48 14.18
C PRO A 218 -11.80 -11.10 13.19
N PHE A 219 -12.00 -11.88 12.13
CA PHE A 219 -13.03 -11.67 11.11
C PHE A 219 -13.50 -13.00 10.52
N SER A 220 -14.72 -13.03 9.99
CA SER A 220 -15.22 -14.11 9.15
C SER A 220 -15.04 -13.75 7.68
N ILE A 221 -14.88 -14.79 6.84
CA ILE A 221 -14.80 -14.66 5.39
C ILE A 221 -16.03 -15.35 4.81
N ASN A 222 -16.75 -14.64 3.95
CA ASN A 222 -17.90 -15.13 3.22
C ASN A 222 -17.58 -15.01 1.73
N THR A 223 -17.83 -16.06 0.96
CA THR A 223 -17.52 -16.06 -0.46
C THR A 223 -18.69 -16.59 -1.25
N GLU A 224 -19.08 -15.83 -2.26
CA GLU A 224 -20.14 -16.19 -3.18
C GLU A 224 -19.60 -16.13 -4.61
N VAL A 225 -20.09 -17.03 -5.45
CA VAL A 225 -19.67 -17.12 -6.85
C VAL A 225 -20.91 -17.18 -7.73
N SER A 226 -20.95 -16.35 -8.77
CA SER A 226 -22.04 -16.32 -9.75
C SER A 226 -21.49 -16.08 -11.14
N SER A 227 -22.26 -16.39 -12.19
CA SER A 227 -21.92 -16.01 -13.55
C SER A 227 -21.98 -14.48 -13.71
N ALA A 228 -21.06 -13.90 -14.48
CA ALA A 228 -21.08 -12.46 -14.73
C ALA A 228 -22.25 -12.09 -15.66
N PRO A 229 -23.14 -11.15 -15.27
CA PRO A 229 -24.36 -10.86 -16.04
C PRO A 229 -24.08 -10.18 -17.39
N TRP A 230 -22.85 -9.73 -17.64
CA TRP A 230 -22.42 -9.11 -18.89
C TRP A 230 -21.49 -10.00 -19.74
N ASN A 231 -21.06 -11.16 -19.23
CA ASN A 231 -20.22 -12.09 -19.98
C ASN A 231 -20.29 -13.51 -19.37
N ASP A 232 -20.94 -14.42 -20.09
CA ASP A 232 -21.18 -15.80 -19.63
C ASP A 232 -19.89 -16.66 -19.55
N GLU A 233 -18.78 -16.23 -20.15
CA GLU A 233 -17.48 -16.88 -20.01
C GLU A 233 -16.76 -16.51 -18.70
N HIS A 234 -17.27 -15.50 -17.98
CA HIS A 234 -16.67 -15.00 -16.76
C HIS A 234 -17.50 -15.35 -15.53
N MET A 235 -16.80 -15.64 -14.43
CA MET A 235 -17.40 -15.80 -13.11
C MET A 235 -17.09 -14.56 -12.27
N LEU A 236 -18.06 -14.11 -11.50
CA LEU A 236 -17.90 -13.12 -10.44
C LEU A 236 -17.73 -13.83 -9.12
N VAL A 237 -16.71 -13.42 -8.37
CA VAL A 237 -16.47 -13.86 -7.00
C VAL A 237 -16.65 -12.65 -6.10
N GLN A 238 -17.58 -12.74 -5.15
CA GLN A 238 -17.73 -11.77 -4.08
C GLN A 238 -17.03 -12.29 -2.83
N VAL A 239 -16.18 -11.46 -2.23
CA VAL A 239 -15.52 -11.76 -0.96
C VAL A 239 -16.00 -10.75 0.08
N GLY A 240 -16.77 -11.22 1.06
CA GLY A 240 -17.27 -10.44 2.18
C GLY A 240 -16.47 -10.69 3.45
N LEU A 241 -15.96 -9.63 4.07
CA LEU A 241 -15.28 -9.69 5.37
C LEU A 241 -16.18 -9.09 6.45
N GLN A 242 -16.29 -9.78 7.59
CA GLN A 242 -17.05 -9.28 8.73
C GLN A 242 -16.21 -9.39 10.00
N GLY A 243 -15.84 -8.23 10.55
CA GLY A 243 -15.22 -8.13 11.87
C GLY A 243 -16.22 -8.40 13.00
N LYS A 244 -15.71 -8.60 14.21
CA LYS A 244 -16.55 -8.77 15.40
C LYS A 244 -17.33 -7.49 15.70
N LYS A 245 -18.66 -7.59 15.74
CA LYS A 245 -19.55 -6.54 16.24
C LYS A 245 -19.32 -6.39 17.74
N LEU A 246 -18.97 -5.18 18.16
CA LEU A 246 -18.82 -4.84 19.56
C LEU A 246 -20.14 -4.27 20.08
N ALA A 247 -20.53 -4.73 21.27
CA ALA A 247 -21.65 -4.17 22.02
C ALA A 247 -21.33 -2.71 22.38
N MET A 248 -22.04 -1.76 21.78
CA MET A 248 -21.78 -0.33 21.99
C MET A 248 -22.54 0.23 23.18
N GLU A 249 -23.41 -0.56 23.81
CA GLU A 249 -24.33 -0.10 24.86
C GLU A 249 -23.59 0.28 26.16
N ASN A 250 -22.41 -0.29 26.40
CA ASN A 250 -21.63 -0.09 27.64
C ASN A 250 -20.21 0.45 27.37
N LEU A 251 -20.03 1.23 26.31
CA LEU A 251 -18.73 1.87 26.04
C LEU A 251 -18.34 2.79 27.20
N PRO A 252 -17.07 2.77 27.65
CA PRO A 252 -16.60 3.71 28.65
C PRO A 252 -16.67 5.15 28.11
N PRO A 253 -16.82 6.16 28.98
CA PRO A 253 -16.75 7.56 28.58
C PRO A 253 -15.51 7.82 27.73
N SER A 254 -15.71 8.38 26.54
CA SER A 254 -14.65 8.63 25.56
C SER A 254 -14.59 10.12 25.24
N ASN A 255 -13.37 10.66 25.12
CA ASN A 255 -13.16 12.04 24.68
C ASN A 255 -13.01 12.05 23.16
N ILE A 256 -14.05 12.49 22.45
CA ILE A 256 -14.04 12.59 20.99
C ILE A 256 -13.85 14.06 20.62
N VAL A 257 -12.81 14.36 19.83
CA VAL A 257 -12.53 15.70 19.31
C VAL A 257 -12.86 15.72 17.83
N PHE A 258 -13.83 16.54 17.45
CA PHE A 258 -14.20 16.74 16.05
C PHE A 258 -13.51 17.98 15.51
N LEU A 259 -12.84 17.86 14.37
CA LEU A 259 -12.37 18.99 13.58
C LEU A 259 -13.30 19.15 12.38
N LEU A 260 -13.95 20.30 12.27
CA LEU A 260 -14.89 20.62 11.21
C LEU A 260 -14.28 21.68 10.30
N ASP A 261 -14.26 21.41 9.00
CA ASP A 261 -13.88 22.41 8.00
C ASP A 261 -15.03 23.40 7.79
N VAL A 262 -14.74 24.69 7.94
CA VAL A 262 -15.67 25.81 7.73
C VAL A 262 -15.21 26.73 6.58
N SER A 263 -14.35 26.21 5.70
CA SER A 263 -13.87 26.94 4.52
C SER A 263 -15.03 27.33 3.59
N GLY A 264 -14.84 28.36 2.77
CA GLY A 264 -15.89 28.84 1.85
C GLY A 264 -16.47 27.78 0.90
N SER A 265 -15.73 26.70 0.62
CA SER A 265 -16.22 25.54 -0.14
C SER A 265 -17.29 24.70 0.58
N MET A 266 -17.48 24.92 1.89
CA MET A 266 -18.52 24.29 2.71
C MET A 266 -19.84 25.08 2.74
N SER A 267 -19.90 26.25 2.09
CA SER A 267 -21.09 27.12 2.07
C SER A 267 -22.33 26.58 1.34
N ALA A 268 -22.25 25.39 0.74
CA ALA A 268 -23.35 24.81 -0.01
C ALA A 268 -24.41 24.20 0.94
N PRO A 269 -25.72 24.30 0.63
CA PRO A 269 -26.80 23.82 1.52
C PRO A 269 -26.77 22.33 1.86
N ASN A 270 -26.05 21.53 1.06
CA ASN A 270 -25.88 20.09 1.22
C ASN A 270 -24.57 19.72 1.95
N LYS A 271 -23.88 20.69 2.56
CA LYS A 271 -22.67 20.51 3.36
C LYS A 271 -22.93 20.95 4.80
N LEU A 272 -22.07 20.51 5.72
CA LEU A 272 -22.19 20.87 7.14
C LEU A 272 -21.95 22.40 7.31
N PRO A 273 -22.72 23.09 8.19
CA PRO A 273 -22.63 24.53 8.42
C PRO A 273 -21.30 24.97 9.06
#